data_AF-A0A1F8T3X2-F1
#
_entry.id   AF-A0A1F8T3X2-F1
#
_cell.length_a   1.000
_cell.length_b   1.000
_cell.length_c   1.000
_cell.angle_alpha   90.00
_cell.angle_beta   90.00
_cell.angle_gamma   90.00
#
_symmetry.space_group_name_H-M   'P 1'
#
loop_
_entity.id
_entity.type
_entity.pdbx_description
1 polymer ?
#
loop_
_entity_poly.entity_id
_entity_poly.type
_entity_poly.pdbx_seq_one_letter_code
_entity_poly.pdbx_strand_id
1 'polypeptide(L)' 'MDSGLSRKREKAKRYAEQRERIHVKSLLVTFDGDNNPHSVKYIENAWQCDCDFFLTRQTCSHTMALEMIMEGCSWTG' A
#
# COMPACT_ATOMS: atom_id res chain seq x y z
N MET A 1 5.59 32.60 -10.17
CA MET A 1 6.19 31.61 -9.26
C MET A 1 5.17 31.26 -8.19
N ASP A 2 4.62 30.04 -8.22
CA ASP A 2 3.57 29.62 -7.28
C ASP A 2 4.21 29.10 -5.97
N SER A 3 4.61 30.05 -5.11
CA SER A 3 5.38 29.78 -3.88
C SER A 3 4.65 28.83 -2.91
N GLY A 4 3.32 28.77 -2.98
CA GLY A 4 2.49 27.84 -2.21
C GLY A 4 2.66 26.39 -2.66
N LEU A 5 2.65 26.12 -3.96
CA LEU A 5 2.77 24.75 -4.49
C LEU A 5 4.15 24.15 -4.21
N SER A 6 5.22 24.93 -4.36
CA SER A 6 6.59 24.50 -4.04
C SER A 6 6.73 24.10 -2.57
N ARG A 7 6.15 24.88 -1.64
CA ARG A 7 6.14 24.55 -0.21
C ARG A 7 5.38 23.25 0.09
N LYS A 8 4.26 23.01 -0.60
CA LYS A 8 3.51 21.75 -0.47
C LYS A 8 4.29 20.55 -1.00
N ARG A 9 5.02 20.69 -2.12
CA ARG A 9 5.88 19.62 -2.66
C ARG A 9 6.99 19.25 -1.69
N GLU A 10 7.65 20.24 -1.08
CA GLU A 10 8.68 20.01 -0.07
C GLU A 10 8.13 19.28 1.16
N LYS A 11 6.96 19.71 1.64
CA LYS A 11 6.27 19.06 2.75
C LYS A 11 5.86 17.63 2.42
N ALA A 12 5.42 17.36 1.20
CA ALA A 12 5.06 16.02 0.74
C ALA A 12 6.28 15.07 0.73
N LYS A 13 7.44 15.52 0.24
CA LYS A 13 8.70 14.74 0.30
C LYS A 13 9.06 14.36 1.73
N ARG A 14 9.03 15.35 2.65
CA ARG A 14 9.29 15.10 4.08
C ARG A 14 8.32 14.06 4.68
N TYR A 15 7.05 14.09 4.30
CA TYR A 15 6.07 13.12 4.79
C TYR A 15 6.27 11.72 4.20
N ALA A 16 6.78 11.60 2.97
CA ALA A 16 7.14 10.31 2.40
C ALA A 16 8.34 9.66 3.12
N GLU A 17 9.24 10.46 3.69
CA GLU A 17 10.37 9.97 4.50
C GLU A 17 9.97 9.65 5.95
N GLN A 18 8.99 10.38 6.51
CA GLN A 18 8.46 10.19 7.86
C GLN A 18 7.33 9.15 7.90
N ARG A 19 7.64 7.92 7.47
CA ARG A 19 6.66 6.84 7.30
C ARG A 19 5.94 6.45 8.60
N GLU A 20 6.57 6.65 9.75
CA GLU A 20 5.98 6.40 11.07
C GLU A 20 4.71 7.23 11.34
N ARG A 21 4.53 8.33 10.60
CA ARG A 21 3.34 9.19 10.67
C ARG A 21 2.18 8.69 9.82
N ILE A 22 2.41 7.65 9.01
CA ILE A 22 1.43 7.10 8.08
C ILE A 22 0.77 5.90 8.75
N HIS A 23 -0.55 5.99 8.90
CA HIS A 23 -1.40 4.95 9.47
C HIS A 23 -2.34 4.44 8.39
N VAL A 24 -2.10 3.23 7.88
CA VAL A 24 -2.96 2.61 6.87
C VAL A 24 -4.14 1.93 7.57
N LYS A 25 -5.35 2.44 7.30
CA LYS A 25 -6.62 1.89 7.80
C LYS A 25 -7.19 0.83 6.88
N SER A 26 -7.20 1.14 5.59
CA SER A 26 -7.65 0.25 4.55
C SER A 26 -6.90 0.54 3.26
N LEU A 27 -6.75 -0.47 2.42
CA LEU A 27 -6.11 -0.36 1.11
C LEU A 27 -6.92 -1.17 0.09
N LEU A 28 -7.05 -0.64 -1.12
CA LEU A 28 -7.60 -1.34 -2.28
C LEU A 28 -6.70 -1.03 -3.48
N VAL A 29 -6.10 -2.06 -4.05
CA VAL A 29 -5.16 -1.95 -5.17
C VAL A 29 -5.51 -3.00 -6.22
N THR A 30 -5.42 -2.62 -7.48
CA THR A 30 -5.38 -3.56 -8.59
C THR A 30 -3.93 -3.73 -9.03
N PHE A 31 -3.44 -4.97 -9.04
CA PHE A 31 -2.17 -5.33 -9.65
C PHE A 31 -2.43 -5.77 -11.08
N ASP A 32 -1.74 -5.16 -12.04
CA ASP A 32 -1.65 -5.70 -13.40
C ASP A 32 -0.69 -6.89 -13.38
N GLY A 33 -1.22 -8.09 -13.11
CA GLY A 33 -0.45 -9.32 -13.13
C GLY A 33 -0.10 -9.76 -14.54
N ASP A 34 0.87 -10.66 -14.68
CA ASP A 34 1.36 -11.13 -15.98
C ASP A 34 0.26 -11.78 -16.85
N ASN A 35 -0.73 -12.41 -16.22
CA ASN A 35 -1.84 -13.09 -16.91
C ASN A 35 -3.16 -12.32 -16.80
N ASN A 36 -3.48 -11.84 -15.60
CA ASN A 36 -4.74 -11.18 -15.29
C ASN A 36 -4.54 -10.13 -14.19
N PRO A 37 -5.39 -9.10 -14.14
CA PRO A 37 -5.40 -8.17 -13.02
C PRO A 37 -5.88 -8.85 -11.74
N HIS A 38 -5.29 -8.49 -10.61
CA HIS A 38 -5.59 -9.01 -9.28
C HIS A 38 -6.01 -7.90 -8.32
N SER A 39 -7.11 -8.10 -7.62
CA SER A 39 -7.58 -7.18 -6.58
C SER A 39 -6.96 -7.55 -5.23
N VAL A 40 -6.26 -6.60 -4.62
CA VAL A 40 -5.66 -6.73 -3.29
C VAL A 40 -6.32 -5.74 -2.34
N LYS A 41 -6.68 -6.24 -1.15
CA LYS A 41 -7.33 -5.45 -0.10
C LYS A 41 -6.60 -5.63 1.22
N TYR A 42 -6.53 -4.55 1.98
CA TYR A 42 -6.26 -4.59 3.41
C TYR A 42 -7.46 -3.96 4.11
N ILE A 43 -8.22 -4.74 4.86
CA ILE A 43 -9.45 -4.29 5.54
C ILE A 43 -9.53 -5.06 6.87
N GLU A 44 -9.96 -4.38 7.95
CA GLU A 44 -10.13 -5.00 9.27
C GLU A 44 -8.88 -5.79 9.74
N ASN A 45 -7.72 -5.18 9.50
CA ASN A 45 -6.42 -5.73 9.88
C ASN A 45 -6.04 -7.05 9.18
N ALA A 46 -6.72 -7.38 8.06
CA ALA A 46 -6.49 -8.59 7.27
C ALA A 46 -6.20 -8.29 5.80
N TRP A 47 -5.25 -9.03 5.23
CA TRP A 47 -4.99 -9.06 3.80
C TRP A 47 -5.99 -9.94 3.07
N GLN A 48 -6.36 -9.53 1.86
CA GLN A 48 -7.09 -10.36 0.91
C GLN A 48 -6.51 -10.13 -0.49
N CYS A 49 -6.33 -11.21 -1.25
CA CYS A 49 -6.02 -11.15 -2.66
C CYS A 49 -6.81 -12.25 -3.37
N ASP A 50 -7.31 -11.94 -4.57
CA ASP A 50 -8.10 -12.86 -5.39
C ASP A 50 -7.27 -13.90 -6.16
N CYS A 51 -5.94 -13.85 -6.08
CA CYS A 51 -5.09 -14.83 -6.76
C CYS A 51 -5.13 -16.21 -6.07
N ASP A 52 -5.02 -17.29 -6.85
CA ASP A 52 -5.11 -18.68 -6.37
C ASP A 52 -4.08 -19.00 -5.27
N PHE A 53 -2.89 -18.42 -5.36
CA PHE A 53 -1.83 -18.64 -4.38
C PHE A 53 -2.23 -18.07 -3.01
N PHE A 54 -2.87 -16.88 -2.98
CA PHE A 54 -3.37 -16.30 -1.73
C PHE A 54 -4.49 -17.13 -1.13
N LEU A 55 -5.44 -17.59 -1.96
CA LEU A 55 -6.57 -18.39 -1.50
C LEU A 55 -6.13 -19.68 -0.79
N THR A 56 -4.99 -20.24 -1.18
CA THR A 56 -4.44 -21.47 -0.58
C THR A 56 -3.48 -21.25 0.58
N ARG A 57 -2.75 -20.12 0.61
CA ARG A 57 -1.66 -19.87 1.58
C ARG A 57 -1.89 -18.69 2.51
N GLN A 58 -2.92 -17.87 2.27
CA GLN A 58 -3.16 -16.60 2.95
C GLN A 58 -2.00 -15.61 2.83
N THR A 59 -1.20 -15.73 1.76
CA THR A 59 -0.11 -14.84 1.38
C THR A 59 0.18 -15.01 -0.12
N CYS A 60 0.66 -13.97 -0.80
CA CYS A 60 1.10 -14.04 -2.19
C CYS A 60 2.10 -12.93 -2.52
N SER A 61 2.69 -12.97 -3.71
CA SER A 61 3.62 -11.94 -4.20
C SER A 61 3.01 -10.53 -4.15
N HIS A 62 1.70 -10.38 -4.39
CA HIS A 62 1.04 -9.07 -4.36
C HIS A 62 0.96 -8.47 -2.95
N THR A 63 0.55 -9.25 -1.95
CA THR A 63 0.50 -8.78 -0.56
C THR A 63 1.91 -8.53 -0.03
N MET A 64 2.86 -9.42 -0.36
CA MET A 64 4.27 -9.23 -0.02
C MET A 64 4.85 -7.94 -0.62
N ALA A 65 4.53 -7.64 -1.88
CA ALA A 65 5.00 -6.41 -2.53
C ALA A 65 4.44 -5.16 -1.83
N LEU A 66 3.16 -5.15 -1.45
CA LEU A 66 2.56 -4.03 -0.71
C LEU A 66 3.15 -3.88 0.69
N GLU A 67 3.43 -4.98 1.39
CA GLU A 67 4.12 -4.96 2.68
C GLU A 67 5.51 -4.33 2.56
N MET A 68 6.27 -4.66 1.50
CA MET A 68 7.58 -4.05 1.23
C MET A 68 7.48 -2.56 0.87
N ILE A 69 6.52 -2.17 0.02
CA ILE A 69 6.33 -0.77 -0.39
C ILE A 69 5.98 0.11 0.81
N MET A 70 5.19 -0.41 1.74
CA MET A 70 4.70 0.29 2.92
C MET A 70 5.55 0.00 4.17
N GLU A 71 6.73 -0.59 4.00
CA GLU A 71 7.65 -0.82 5.12
C GLU A 71 7.94 0.50 5.85
N GLY A 72 7.78 0.49 7.17
CA GLY A 72 7.90 1.68 8.02
C GLY A 72 6.62 2.49 8.21
N CYS A 73 5.56 2.21 7.46
CA CYS A 73 4.21 2.66 7.79
C CYS A 73 3.61 1.76 8.87
N SER A 74 2.66 2.29 9.64
CA SER A 74 1.90 1.47 10.58
C SER A 74 0.59 1.01 9.97
N TRP A 75 0.27 -0.26 10.18
CA TRP A 75 -1.00 -0.86 9.78
C TRP A 75 -1.91 -0.89 11.01
N THR A 76 -3.05 -0.20 10.92
CA THR A 76 -4.00 -0.15 12.04
C THR A 76 -5.40 -0.35 11.49
N GLY A 77 -5.82 -1.60 11.38
CA GLY A 77 -7.21 -1.98 11.12
C GLY A 77 -8.09 -1.80 12.34
#